data_AF-B5AMN8-F1
#
_entry.id   AF-B5AMN8-F1
#
_cell.length_a   1.000
_cell.length_b   1.000
_cell.length_c   1.000
_cell.angle_alpha   90.00
_cell.angle_beta   90.00
_cell.angle_gamma   90.00
#
_symmetry.space_group_name_H-M   'P 1'
#
loop_
_entity.id
_entity.type
_entity.pdbx_description
1 polymer ?
#
loop_
_entity_poly.entity_id
_entity_poly.type
_entity_poly.pdbx_seq_one_letter_code
_entity_poly.pdbx_strand_id
1 'polypeptide(L)'
;EEQQRQQQQQAQQANAGLPGTSGLTPQLYHSQTVAGSTTTALPGNTPLYNTPLTPMTPATPATPASESSGIVPQLQNIVSTVNLGCKLDLKTIALRARNAEYNPKRFAAVIMRIREPRTTALIFSSGKMVCTGAKSEEQSRLAARKYARVVQKLGFPAKFLDFKIQNMVGS
;
A
#
# COMPACT_ATOMS: atom_id res chain seq x y z
N GLU A 1 5.25 -29.06 -1.32
CA GLU A 1 5.79 -28.50 -2.58
C GLU A 1 4.88 -27.45 -3.23
N GLU A 2 3.57 -27.70 -3.28
CA GLU A 2 2.59 -26.83 -3.95
C GLU A 2 2.56 -25.39 -3.41
N GLN A 3 2.62 -25.23 -2.09
CA GLN A 3 2.62 -23.92 -1.43
C GLN A 3 3.85 -23.06 -1.79
N GLN A 4 4.99 -23.69 -2.11
CA GLN A 4 6.18 -22.97 -2.59
C GLN A 4 6.12 -22.65 -4.08
N ARG A 5 5.50 -23.49 -4.92
CA ARG A 5 5.22 -23.14 -6.33
C ARG A 5 4.32 -21.91 -6.42
N GLN A 6 3.28 -21.84 -5.59
CA GLN A 6 2.36 -20.70 -5.55
C GLN A 6 3.08 -19.40 -5.11
N GLN A 7 4.00 -19.50 -4.15
CA GLN A 7 4.82 -18.38 -3.68
C GLN A 7 5.84 -17.90 -4.73
N GLN A 8 6.30 -18.79 -5.62
CA GLN A 8 7.23 -18.46 -6.71
C GLN A 8 6.52 -17.80 -7.90
N GLN A 9 5.28 -18.21 -8.20
CA GLN A 9 4.48 -17.63 -9.29
C GLN A 9 4.13 -16.16 -9.06
N GLN A 10 3.86 -15.75 -7.80
CA GLN A 10 3.62 -14.35 -7.46
C GLN A 10 4.86 -13.45 -7.54
N ALA A 11 6.07 -14.00 -7.46
CA ALA A 11 7.30 -13.21 -7.59
C ALA A 11 7.62 -12.83 -9.05
N GLN A 12 7.08 -13.58 -10.03
CA GLN A 12 7.39 -13.39 -11.45
C GLN A 12 6.54 -12.32 -12.15
N GLN A 13 5.40 -11.92 -11.56
CA GLN A 13 4.51 -10.91 -12.12
C GLN A 13 5.00 -9.45 -11.94
N ALA A 14 6.11 -9.22 -11.22
CA ALA A 14 6.62 -7.88 -10.95
C ALA A 14 7.58 -7.31 -12.02
N ASN A 15 7.67 -7.90 -13.23
CA ASN A 15 8.67 -7.50 -14.23
C ASN A 15 8.15 -7.30 -15.67
N ALA A 16 6.88 -6.98 -15.88
CA ALA A 16 6.36 -6.55 -17.19
C ALA A 16 6.12 -5.04 -17.19
N GLY A 17 7.01 -4.29 -17.85
CA GLY A 17 6.89 -2.86 -18.07
C GLY A 17 5.88 -2.52 -19.17
N LEU A 18 5.18 -1.41 -19.00
CA LEU A 18 4.29 -0.78 -19.99
C LEU A 18 5.00 0.45 -20.60
N PRO A 19 4.95 0.67 -21.92
CA PRO A 19 5.28 1.95 -22.53
C PRO A 19 4.08 2.91 -22.42
N GLY A 20 4.37 4.19 -22.26
CA GLY A 20 3.42 5.19 -21.78
C GLY A 20 2.51 5.83 -22.82
N THR A 21 1.64 6.69 -22.32
CA THR A 21 1.00 7.79 -23.05
C THR A 21 0.75 8.97 -22.10
N SER A 22 1.05 10.16 -22.62
CA SER A 22 0.61 11.51 -22.24
C SER A 22 -0.78 11.56 -21.60
N GLY A 23 -1.06 12.30 -20.52
CA GLY A 23 -0.56 13.61 -20.14
C GLY A 23 -1.66 14.64 -20.36
N LEU A 24 -2.60 14.78 -19.41
CA LEU A 24 -3.50 15.93 -19.26
C LEU A 24 -3.98 16.03 -17.79
N THR A 25 -3.59 17.13 -17.13
CA THR A 25 -4.12 17.60 -15.84
C THR A 25 -5.44 18.38 -16.05
N PRO A 26 -6.30 18.55 -15.03
CA PRO A 26 -6.21 19.79 -14.25
C PRO A 26 -6.47 19.68 -12.74
N GLN A 27 -6.10 20.79 -12.10
CA GLN A 27 -5.79 21.06 -10.70
C GLN A 27 -6.99 21.37 -9.78
N LEU A 28 -6.66 21.26 -8.49
CA LEU A 28 -7.34 21.62 -7.24
C LEU A 28 -8.11 22.95 -7.22
N TYR A 29 -9.22 22.97 -6.47
CA TYR A 29 -9.77 24.19 -5.88
C TYR A 29 -9.51 24.21 -4.36
N HIS A 30 -8.76 25.22 -3.91
CA HIS A 30 -8.49 25.56 -2.52
C HIS A 30 -9.66 26.36 -1.93
N SER A 31 -9.99 26.08 -0.68
CA SER A 31 -10.90 26.88 0.15
C SER A 31 -10.10 27.87 1.00
N GLN A 32 -10.52 29.14 1.05
CA GLN A 32 -10.13 30.03 2.13
C GLN A 32 -11.15 31.16 2.34
N THR A 33 -11.57 31.28 3.59
CA THR A 33 -12.34 32.33 4.26
C THR A 33 -11.46 33.54 4.59
N VAL A 34 -12.02 34.77 4.63
CA VAL A 34 -11.83 35.80 5.69
C VAL A 34 -12.68 37.08 5.41
N ALA A 35 -12.96 37.84 6.48
CA ALA A 35 -14.01 38.86 6.65
C ALA A 35 -13.51 40.34 6.75
N GLY A 36 -14.46 41.30 6.77
CA GLY A 36 -14.34 42.72 7.21
C GLY A 36 -14.60 43.74 6.08
N SER A 37 -15.28 44.89 6.21
CA SER A 37 -15.76 45.70 7.34
C SER A 37 -16.53 46.98 6.85
N THR A 38 -17.45 47.53 7.67
CA THR A 38 -17.99 48.94 7.73
C THR A 38 -18.86 49.47 6.54
N THR A 39 -19.96 50.26 6.66
CA THR A 39 -20.33 51.41 7.53
C THR A 39 -21.82 51.85 7.31
N THR A 40 -22.50 52.33 8.38
CA THR A 40 -23.56 53.39 8.51
C THR A 40 -24.83 53.52 7.61
N ALA A 41 -26.05 53.51 8.20
CA ALA A 41 -27.10 54.58 8.23
C ALA A 41 -28.51 54.08 8.71
N LEU A 42 -29.28 54.94 9.41
CA LEU A 42 -30.67 54.79 9.94
C LEU A 42 -31.71 55.46 8.97
N PRO A 43 -33.04 55.56 9.26
CA PRO A 43 -34.07 54.60 9.69
C PRO A 43 -35.36 54.60 8.80
N GLY A 44 -36.17 53.53 8.87
CA GLY A 44 -37.64 53.57 8.63
C GLY A 44 -38.18 53.35 7.20
N ASN A 45 -38.78 52.17 6.93
CA ASN A 45 -40.13 52.04 6.33
C ASN A 45 -40.55 50.55 6.17
N THR A 46 -41.83 50.32 6.42
CA THR A 46 -42.75 49.20 6.08
C THR A 46 -42.23 47.95 5.32
N PRO A 47 -42.64 46.72 5.72
CA PRO A 47 -42.32 45.52 4.95
C PRO A 47 -43.33 45.36 3.82
N LEU A 48 -42.88 45.07 2.60
CA LEU A 48 -43.61 44.27 1.61
C LEU A 48 -42.80 44.14 0.30
N TYR A 49 -42.86 42.93 -0.26
CA TYR A 49 -42.53 42.48 -1.62
C TYR A 49 -41.18 41.81 -1.95
N ASN A 50 -41.38 40.56 -2.43
CA ASN A 50 -40.67 39.78 -3.44
C ASN A 50 -39.27 39.20 -3.18
N THR A 51 -39.27 37.93 -2.77
CA THR A 51 -38.17 36.98 -3.05
C THR A 51 -38.25 36.46 -4.50
N PRO A 52 -37.16 36.54 -5.28
CA PRO A 52 -37.08 35.90 -6.60
C PRO A 52 -36.92 34.38 -6.46
N LEU A 53 -37.74 33.63 -7.21
CA LEU A 53 -37.66 32.17 -7.32
C LEU A 53 -36.34 31.77 -8.02
N THR A 54 -35.57 30.89 -7.40
CA THR A 54 -34.43 30.17 -8.01
C THR A 54 -34.79 28.67 -8.12
N PRO A 55 -34.00 27.82 -8.82
CA PRO A 55 -34.42 27.14 -10.04
C PRO A 55 -34.71 25.65 -9.80
N MET A 56 -35.59 25.04 -10.60
CA MET A 56 -35.78 23.58 -10.53
C MET A 56 -34.80 22.87 -11.47
N THR A 57 -33.65 22.50 -10.93
CA THR A 57 -32.83 21.41 -11.51
C THR A 57 -33.59 20.10 -11.26
N PRO A 58 -33.83 19.24 -12.27
CA PRO A 58 -34.47 17.95 -12.05
C PRO A 58 -33.58 17.12 -11.10
N ALA A 59 -34.14 16.74 -9.96
CA ALA A 59 -33.48 15.91 -8.97
C ALA A 59 -33.18 14.54 -9.58
N THR A 60 -31.91 14.24 -9.81
CA THR A 60 -31.46 12.87 -10.10
C THR A 60 -31.89 12.00 -8.92
N PRO A 61 -32.64 10.89 -9.12
CA PRO A 61 -32.96 9.99 -8.03
C PRO A 61 -31.66 9.46 -7.43
N ALA A 62 -31.45 9.72 -6.14
CA ALA A 62 -30.37 9.14 -5.39
C ALA A 62 -30.62 7.62 -5.33
N THR A 63 -29.97 6.86 -6.20
CA THR A 63 -29.92 5.41 -6.09
C THR A 63 -29.34 5.09 -4.71
N PRO A 64 -30.09 4.45 -3.79
CA PRO A 64 -29.52 4.06 -2.51
C PRO A 64 -28.32 3.15 -2.79
N ALA A 65 -27.20 3.43 -2.12
CA ALA A 65 -26.07 2.52 -2.08
C ALA A 65 -26.64 1.14 -1.72
N SER A 66 -26.48 0.18 -2.62
CA SER A 66 -26.95 -1.21 -2.56
C SER A 66 -27.33 -1.69 -1.16
N GLU A 67 -28.55 -2.24 -1.00
CA GLU A 67 -28.98 -2.94 0.23
C GLU A 67 -27.83 -3.80 0.75
N SER A 68 -27.20 -3.34 1.85
CA SER A 68 -25.94 -3.89 2.29
C SER A 68 -26.18 -5.32 2.77
N SER A 69 -25.66 -6.31 2.05
CA SER A 69 -25.82 -7.73 2.39
C SER A 69 -25.14 -8.11 3.73
N GLY A 70 -24.65 -7.15 4.52
CA GLY A 70 -23.97 -7.35 5.81
C GLY A 70 -22.61 -8.06 5.72
N ILE A 71 -22.26 -8.58 4.55
CA ILE A 71 -21.02 -9.34 4.32
C ILE A 71 -19.87 -8.34 4.16
N VAL A 72 -18.91 -8.40 5.08
CA VAL A 72 -17.66 -7.62 5.04
C VAL A 72 -16.51 -8.55 4.61
N PRO A 73 -15.98 -8.39 3.38
CA PRO A 73 -14.84 -9.19 2.90
C PRO A 73 -13.63 -9.05 3.83
N GLN A 74 -12.93 -10.15 4.07
CA GLN A 74 -11.78 -10.18 4.97
C GLN A 74 -10.47 -10.32 4.20
N LEU A 75 -9.47 -9.49 4.53
CA LEU A 75 -8.12 -9.64 3.98
C LEU A 75 -7.44 -10.88 4.56
N GLN A 76 -7.01 -11.77 3.67
CA GLN A 76 -6.36 -13.03 4.03
C GLN A 76 -4.85 -12.98 3.84
N ASN A 77 -4.35 -12.24 2.84
CA ASN A 77 -2.93 -12.18 2.56
C ASN A 77 -2.55 -10.88 1.84
N ILE A 78 -1.36 -10.38 2.16
CA ILE A 78 -0.70 -9.27 1.49
C ILE A 78 0.69 -9.70 1.05
N VAL A 79 1.02 -9.32 -0.17
CA VAL A 79 2.35 -9.49 -0.76
C VAL A 79 2.95 -8.11 -0.96
N SER A 80 4.13 -7.88 -0.42
CA SER A 80 4.86 -6.62 -0.57
C SER A 80 6.31 -6.85 -0.97
N THR A 81 6.90 -5.91 -1.70
CA THR A 81 8.32 -5.91 -2.00
C THR A 81 9.02 -4.75 -1.30
N VAL A 82 10.31 -4.91 -1.08
CA VAL A 82 11.20 -3.86 -0.59
C VAL A 82 12.60 -4.07 -1.16
N ASN A 83 13.33 -2.97 -1.31
CA ASN A 83 14.72 -2.96 -1.75
C ASN A 83 15.64 -2.70 -0.54
N LEU A 84 16.56 -3.63 -0.29
CA LEU A 84 17.56 -3.53 0.77
C LEU A 84 18.77 -2.67 0.35
N GLY A 85 18.87 -2.27 -0.92
CA GLY A 85 19.85 -1.29 -1.39
C GLY A 85 21.31 -1.74 -1.38
N CYS A 86 21.58 -3.04 -1.21
CA CYS A 86 22.92 -3.62 -1.23
C CYS A 86 22.90 -5.05 -1.77
N LYS A 87 24.02 -5.52 -2.32
CA LYS A 87 24.18 -6.93 -2.69
C LYS A 87 24.37 -7.77 -1.44
N LEU A 88 23.77 -8.96 -1.44
CA LEU A 88 23.74 -9.86 -0.29
C LEU A 88 24.37 -11.20 -0.65
N ASP A 89 25.27 -11.67 0.21
CA ASP A 89 25.73 -13.06 0.14
C ASP A 89 24.74 -13.98 0.86
N LEU A 90 23.96 -14.68 0.05
CA LEU A 90 22.90 -15.57 0.50
C LEU A 90 23.44 -16.75 1.33
N LYS A 91 24.67 -17.22 1.05
CA LYS A 91 25.29 -18.32 1.81
C LYS A 91 25.59 -17.90 3.24
N THR A 92 26.21 -16.72 3.40
CA THR A 92 26.50 -16.15 4.72
C THR A 92 25.22 -15.89 5.53
N ILE A 93 24.16 -15.40 4.86
CA ILE A 93 22.87 -15.19 5.52
C ILE A 93 22.29 -16.52 6.02
N ALA A 94 22.26 -17.55 5.18
CA ALA A 94 21.72 -18.85 5.53
C ALA A 94 22.51 -19.53 6.67
N LEU A 95 23.83 -19.39 6.67
CA LEU A 95 24.68 -19.97 7.71
C LEU A 95 24.48 -19.30 9.08
N ARG A 96 24.25 -17.98 9.10
CA ARG A 96 24.17 -17.20 10.35
C ARG A 96 22.75 -17.00 10.86
N ALA A 97 21.73 -17.06 10.00
CA ALA A 97 20.35 -16.88 10.39
C ALA A 97 19.71 -18.23 10.76
N ARG A 98 19.24 -18.35 12.00
CA ARG A 98 18.67 -19.62 12.53
C ARG A 98 17.42 -20.10 11.82
N ASN A 99 16.62 -19.19 11.26
CA ASN A 99 15.34 -19.48 10.60
C ASN A 99 15.39 -19.10 9.11
N ALA A 100 16.49 -19.45 8.45
CA ALA A 100 16.71 -19.21 7.03
C ALA A 100 17.05 -20.52 6.31
N GLU A 101 16.37 -20.76 5.19
CA GLU A 101 16.61 -21.89 4.31
C GLU A 101 17.18 -21.38 2.98
N TYR A 102 18.24 -22.03 2.50
CA TYR A 102 18.84 -21.70 1.20
C TYR A 102 19.29 -22.96 0.48
N ASN A 103 18.75 -23.18 -0.72
CA ASN A 103 19.19 -24.23 -1.62
C ASN A 103 19.27 -23.66 -3.04
N PRO A 104 20.46 -23.28 -3.54
CA PRO A 104 20.63 -22.65 -4.84
C PRO A 104 20.21 -23.53 -6.02
N LYS A 105 20.22 -24.87 -5.87
CA LYS A 105 19.72 -25.79 -6.90
C LYS A 105 18.20 -25.75 -7.03
N ARG A 106 17.52 -25.37 -5.95
CA ARG A 106 16.06 -25.31 -5.89
C ARG A 106 15.52 -23.92 -6.17
N PHE A 107 16.12 -22.89 -5.56
CA PHE A 107 15.67 -21.52 -5.70
C PHE A 107 16.79 -20.52 -5.42
N ALA A 108 16.85 -19.44 -6.21
CA ALA A 108 17.92 -18.44 -6.16
C ALA A 108 17.77 -17.39 -5.03
N ALA A 109 16.94 -17.66 -4.02
CA ALA A 109 16.68 -16.75 -2.91
C ALA A 109 16.74 -17.50 -1.57
N VAL A 110 17.07 -16.77 -0.51
CA VAL A 110 16.97 -17.25 0.88
C VAL A 110 15.52 -17.10 1.32
N ILE A 111 14.97 -18.15 1.91
CA ILE A 111 13.64 -18.14 2.52
C ILE A 111 13.84 -17.92 4.01
N MET A 112 13.33 -16.81 4.54
CA MET A 112 13.39 -16.49 5.96
C MET A 112 11.99 -16.38 6.55
N ARG A 113 11.78 -16.88 7.77
CA ARG A 113 10.47 -16.86 8.42
C ARG A 113 10.54 -16.28 9.82
N ILE A 114 9.53 -15.47 10.18
CA ILE A 114 9.34 -14.96 11.55
C ILE A 114 7.92 -15.28 12.03
N ARG A 115 7.76 -15.41 13.35
CA ARG A 115 6.47 -15.75 13.97
C ARG A 115 5.53 -14.56 14.13
N GLU A 116 6.08 -13.36 14.32
CA GLU A 116 5.28 -12.17 14.62
C GLU A 116 5.77 -10.94 13.85
N PRO A 117 5.01 -10.43 12.86
CA PRO A 117 3.84 -11.08 12.23
C PRO A 117 4.21 -12.39 11.53
N ARG A 118 3.32 -13.39 11.52
CA ARG A 118 3.59 -14.70 10.90
C ARG A 118 3.73 -14.53 9.39
N THR A 119 4.97 -14.41 8.92
CA THR A 119 5.27 -14.02 7.54
C THR A 119 6.47 -14.80 7.02
N THR A 120 6.65 -14.78 5.71
CA THR A 120 7.81 -15.35 5.03
C THR A 120 8.40 -14.31 4.09
N ALA A 121 9.71 -14.13 4.17
CA ALA A 121 10.48 -13.31 3.26
C ALA A 121 11.30 -14.16 2.29
N LEU A 122 11.32 -13.72 1.03
CA LEU A 122 12.23 -14.21 0.00
C LEU A 122 13.27 -13.12 -0.26
N ILE A 123 14.55 -13.41 0.02
CA ILE A 123 15.64 -12.46 -0.09
C ILE A 123 16.55 -12.85 -1.25
N PHE A 124 16.69 -11.98 -2.23
CA PHE A 124 17.51 -12.20 -3.42
C PHE A 124 18.91 -11.60 -3.25
N SER A 125 19.90 -12.14 -3.95
CA SER A 125 21.29 -11.66 -3.93
C SER A 125 21.43 -10.20 -4.40
N SER A 126 20.46 -9.72 -5.19
CA SER A 126 20.35 -8.33 -5.64
C SER A 126 19.97 -7.34 -4.54
N GLY A 127 19.55 -7.81 -3.37
CA GLY A 127 18.99 -6.98 -2.30
C GLY A 127 17.49 -6.74 -2.41
N LYS A 128 16.83 -7.22 -3.48
CA LYS A 128 15.37 -7.24 -3.52
C LYS A 128 14.85 -8.25 -2.49
N MET A 129 13.76 -7.90 -1.82
CA MET A 129 13.08 -8.77 -0.87
C MET A 129 11.57 -8.75 -1.12
N VAL A 130 10.96 -9.93 -1.09
CA VAL A 130 9.49 -10.10 -1.13
C VAL A 130 9.05 -10.56 0.25
N CYS A 131 7.98 -9.99 0.79
CA CYS A 131 7.36 -10.37 2.06
C CYS A 131 5.91 -10.81 1.80
N THR A 132 5.52 -11.94 2.39
CA THR A 132 4.21 -12.59 2.21
C THR A 132 3.67 -13.10 3.55
N GLY A 133 2.35 -13.30 3.65
CA GLY A 133 1.68 -13.91 4.80
C GLY A 133 1.08 -12.91 5.79
N ALA A 134 1.22 -11.61 5.57
CA ALA A 134 0.62 -10.58 6.43
C ALA A 134 -0.88 -10.42 6.11
N LYS A 135 -1.68 -10.11 7.13
CA LYS A 135 -3.14 -9.88 6.98
C LYS A 135 -3.53 -8.40 6.87
N SER A 136 -2.58 -7.49 7.09
CA SER A 136 -2.78 -6.05 6.93
C SER A 136 -1.52 -5.38 6.36
N GLU A 137 -1.68 -4.22 5.75
CA GLU A 137 -0.58 -3.49 5.13
C GLU A 137 0.50 -3.17 6.16
N GLU A 138 0.06 -2.69 7.32
CA GLU A 138 0.89 -2.32 8.46
C GLU A 138 1.71 -3.51 8.96
N GLN A 139 1.09 -4.69 9.08
CA GLN A 139 1.79 -5.92 9.42
C GLN A 139 2.84 -6.28 8.37
N SER A 140 2.52 -6.14 7.07
CA SER A 140 3.48 -6.42 6.00
C SER A 140 4.68 -5.49 6.07
N ARG A 141 4.45 -4.18 6.29
CA ARG A 141 5.49 -3.17 6.45
C ARG A 141 6.34 -3.44 7.69
N LEU A 142 5.71 -3.76 8.82
CA LEU A 142 6.41 -4.12 10.06
C LEU A 142 7.28 -5.35 9.88
N ALA A 143 6.76 -6.41 9.27
CA ALA A 143 7.50 -7.64 8.97
C ALA A 143 8.70 -7.36 8.07
N ALA A 144 8.51 -6.64 6.96
CA ALA A 144 9.58 -6.23 6.05
C ALA A 144 10.68 -5.45 6.77
N ARG A 145 10.33 -4.53 7.70
CA ARG A 145 11.30 -3.81 8.54
C ARG A 145 12.05 -4.75 9.49
N LYS A 146 11.36 -5.73 10.11
CA LYS A 146 12.01 -6.74 10.97
C LYS A 146 13.03 -7.56 10.17
N TYR A 147 12.69 -7.99 8.95
CA TYR A 147 13.63 -8.70 8.07
C TYR A 147 14.84 -7.84 7.71
N ALA A 148 14.63 -6.58 7.29
CA ALA A 148 15.74 -5.66 7.01
C ALA A 148 16.65 -5.49 8.23
N ARG A 149 16.08 -5.41 9.44
CA ARG A 149 16.85 -5.30 10.69
C ARG A 149 17.67 -6.56 10.99
N VAL A 150 17.14 -7.75 10.70
CA VAL A 150 17.92 -9.00 10.83
C VAL A 150 19.11 -8.97 9.89
N VAL A 151 18.90 -8.58 8.62
CA VAL A 151 19.99 -8.47 7.63
C VAL A 151 21.05 -7.45 8.07
N GLN A 152 20.65 -6.31 8.65
CA GLN A 152 21.59 -5.35 9.25
C GLN A 152 22.41 -5.96 10.40
N LYS A 153 21.78 -6.72 11.30
CA LYS A 153 22.48 -7.39 12.41
C LYS A 153 23.46 -8.47 11.93
N LEU A 154 23.27 -8.98 10.71
CA LEU A 154 24.23 -9.87 10.06
C LEU A 154 25.42 -9.11 9.44
N GLY A 155 25.49 -7.79 9.54
CA GLY A 155 26.62 -6.99 9.07
C GLY A 155 26.49 -6.48 7.64
N PHE A 156 25.33 -6.65 7.00
CA PHE A 156 25.07 -6.07 5.68
C PHE A 156 24.54 -4.64 5.82
N PRO A 157 24.95 -3.69 4.97
CA PRO A 157 24.47 -2.30 5.01
C PRO A 157 23.06 -2.16 4.38
N ALA A 158 22.11 -2.96 4.86
CA ALA A 158 20.75 -2.99 4.34
C ALA A 158 19.98 -1.72 4.71
N LYS A 159 19.26 -1.17 3.74
CA LYS A 159 18.35 -0.03 3.87
C LYS A 159 16.90 -0.49 3.70
N PHE A 160 15.94 0.37 4.00
CA PHE A 160 14.53 0.10 3.76
C PHE A 160 14.04 1.06 2.69
N LEU A 161 14.19 0.66 1.42
CA LEU A 161 13.89 1.48 0.25
C LEU A 161 12.75 0.84 -0.56
N ASP A 162 11.99 1.65 -1.29
CA ASP A 162 10.99 1.20 -2.28
C ASP A 162 9.99 0.16 -1.74
N PHE A 163 9.52 0.34 -0.51
CA PHE A 163 8.46 -0.52 0.03
C PHE A 163 7.17 -0.30 -0.77
N LYS A 164 6.63 -1.39 -1.34
CA LYS A 164 5.41 -1.35 -2.15
C LYS A 164 4.57 -2.60 -1.93
N ILE A 165 3.26 -2.43 -1.82
CA ILE A 165 2.31 -3.53 -1.88
C ILE A 165 2.14 -3.96 -3.34
N GLN A 166 2.30 -5.27 -3.58
CA GLN A 166 2.19 -5.87 -4.90
C GLN A 166 0.85 -6.57 -5.11
N ASN A 167 0.33 -7.22 -4.08
CA ASN A 167 -0.93 -7.95 -4.18
C ASN A 167 -1.66 -7.98 -2.82
N MET A 168 -2.98 -8.08 -2.87
CA MET A 168 -3.86 -8.30 -1.72
C MET A 168 -4.88 -9.39 -2.08
N VAL A 169 -5.14 -10.31 -1.15
CA VAL A 169 -6.08 -11.42 -1.32
C VAL A 169 -7.16 -11.29 -0.26
N GLY A 170 -8.42 -11.24 -0.68
CA GLY A 170 -9.59 -11.23 0.19
C GLY A 170 -10.50 -12.44 -0.05
N SER A 171 -11.35 -12.74 0.94
CA SER A 171 -12.38 -13.79 0.89
C SER A 171 -13.65 -13.35 1.58
#